data_AF-A0A7X0SCX5-F1
#
_entry.id   AF-A0A7X0SCX5-F1
#
_cell.length_a   1.000
_cell.length_b   1.000
_cell.length_c   1.000
_cell.angle_alpha   90.00
_cell.angle_beta   90.00
_cell.angle_gamma   90.00
#
_symmetry.space_group_name_H-M   'P 1'
#
loop_
_entity.id
_entity.type
_entity.pdbx_description
1 polymer ?
#
loop_
_entity_poly.entity_id
_entity_poly.type
_entity_poly.pdbx_seq_one_letter_code
_entity_poly.pdbx_strand_id
1 'polypeptide(L)' 'MELVEPKFLREGYGYYDNDGLKVKEDAPAWAKKEYNEFMNEIIADETGIDDIQEDDEIVY' A
#
# COMPACT_ATOMS: atom_id res chain seq x y z
N MET A 1 16.94 -8.70 -3.61
CA MET A 1 16.27 -7.71 -2.75
C MET A 1 15.58 -8.49 -1.66
N GLU A 2 15.94 -8.28 -0.40
CA GLU A 2 15.15 -8.80 0.73
C GLU A 2 13.85 -8.00 0.74
N LEU A 3 12.75 -8.63 0.30
CA LEU A 3 11.41 -8.07 0.50
C LEU A 3 11.19 -8.03 2.00
N VAL A 4 11.28 -6.84 2.58
CA VAL A 4 10.96 -6.61 3.99
C VAL A 4 9.49 -6.90 4.14
N GLU A 5 9.17 -8.07 4.69
CA GLU A 5 7.79 -8.48 4.93
C GLU A 5 7.17 -7.49 5.94
N PRO A 6 6.05 -6.82 5.60
CA PRO A 6 5.48 -5.80 6.46
C PRO A 6 4.96 -6.44 7.76
N LYS A 7 4.96 -5.68 8.86
CA LYS A 7 4.66 -6.23 10.20
C LYS A 7 3.24 -6.76 10.28
N PHE A 8 2.29 -6.12 9.60
CA PHE A 8 0.91 -6.62 9.55
C PHE A 8 0.81 -8.02 8.92
N LEU A 9 1.66 -8.36 7.95
CA LEU A 9 1.75 -9.71 7.38
C LEU A 9 2.45 -10.68 8.34
N ARG A 10 3.57 -10.25 8.92
CA ARG A 10 4.35 -11.04 9.87
C ARG A 10 3.55 -11.44 11.12
N GLU A 11 2.69 -10.55 11.61
CA GLU A 11 1.81 -10.82 12.75
C GLU A 11 0.50 -11.55 12.37
N GLY A 12 0.30 -11.87 11.09
CA GLY A 12 -0.85 -12.63 10.61
C GLY A 12 -2.15 -11.82 10.54
N TYR A 13 -2.06 -10.50 10.48
CA TYR A 13 -3.19 -9.61 10.21
C TYR A 13 -3.46 -9.44 8.71
N GLY A 14 -2.44 -9.63 7.87
CA GLY A 14 -2.57 -9.70 6.42
C GLY A 14 -2.98 -11.09 5.93
N TYR A 15 -3.76 -11.13 4.86
CA TYR A 15 -4.09 -12.37 4.13
C TYR A 15 -4.14 -12.07 2.63
N TYR A 16 -3.80 -13.07 1.82
CA TYR A 16 -3.92 -12.98 0.36
C TYR A 16 -5.25 -13.61 -0.07
N ASP A 17 -6.03 -12.86 -0.86
CA ASP A 17 -7.26 -13.32 -1.52
C ASP A 17 -7.10 -13.25 -3.05
N ASN A 18 -8.12 -13.64 -3.83
CA ASN A 18 -8.10 -13.59 -5.30
C ASN A 18 -7.90 -12.17 -5.85
N ASP A 19 -8.20 -11.16 -5.03
CA ASP A 19 -8.09 -9.73 -5.33
C ASP A 19 -6.74 -9.13 -4.90
N GLY A 20 -5.88 -9.91 -4.25
CA GLY A 20 -4.55 -9.49 -3.77
C GLY A 20 -4.40 -9.49 -2.25
N LEU A 21 -3.43 -8.72 -1.76
CA LEU A 21 -3.15 -8.60 -0.33
C LEU A 21 -4.25 -7.78 0.35
N LYS A 22 -4.79 -8.28 1.47
CA LYS A 22 -5.81 -7.60 2.29
C LYS A 22 -5.45 -7.68 3.78
N VAL A 23 -6.04 -6.80 4.59
CA VAL A 23 -5.89 -6.78 6.05
C VAL A 23 -7.20 -7.20 6.72
N LYS A 24 -7.13 -7.99 7.79
CA LYS A 24 -8.30 -8.44 8.57
C LYS A 24 -9.07 -7.24 9.15
N GLU A 25 -10.39 -7.34 9.20
CA GLU A 25 -11.24 -6.28 9.77
C GLU A 25 -11.01 -6.08 11.27
N ASP A 26 -10.72 -7.15 12.00
CA ASP A 26 -10.37 -7.15 13.43
C ASP A 26 -8.92 -6.70 13.68
N ALA A 27 -8.15 -6.41 12.62
CA ALA A 27 -6.77 -5.97 12.78
C ALA A 27 -6.71 -4.62 13.53
N PRO A 28 -5.69 -4.44 14.37
CA PRO A 28 -5.49 -3.19 15.09
C PRO A 28 -5.24 -2.02 14.12
N ALA A 29 -5.55 -0.80 14.57
CA ALA A 29 -5.45 0.39 13.73
C ALA A 29 -4.05 0.60 13.13
N TRP A 30 -2.98 0.21 13.86
CA TRP A 30 -1.62 0.28 13.36
C TRP A 30 -1.39 -0.64 12.16
N ALA A 31 -1.99 -1.83 12.14
CA ALA A 31 -1.85 -2.80 11.05
C ALA A 31 -2.58 -2.34 9.78
N LYS A 32 -3.77 -1.72 9.96
CA LYS A 32 -4.51 -1.12 8.85
C LYS A 32 -3.76 0.08 8.25
N LYS A 33 -3.12 0.90 9.09
CA LYS A 33 -2.29 2.02 8.64
C LYS A 33 -1.09 1.53 7.85
N GLU A 34 -0.35 0.56 8.38
CA GLU A 34 0.84 0.01 7.71
C GLU A 34 0.50 -0.68 6.38
N TYR A 35 -0.64 -1.40 6.31
CA TYR A 35 -1.16 -1.93 5.05
C TYR A 35 -1.41 -0.84 4.01
N ASN A 36 -2.02 0.28 4.41
CA ASN A 36 -2.27 1.39 3.49
C ASN A 36 -0.96 2.02 3.00
N GLU A 37 0.02 2.22 3.90
CA GLU A 37 1.35 2.73 3.52
C GLU A 37 2.03 1.77 2.53
N PHE A 38 2.02 0.47 2.81
CA PHE A 38 2.60 -0.56 1.94
C PHE A 38 1.93 -0.63 0.56
N MET A 39 0.60 -0.56 0.50
CA MET A 39 -0.12 -0.56 -0.78
C MET A 39 0.14 0.73 -1.57
N ASN A 40 0.27 1.89 -0.90
CA ASN A 40 0.65 3.14 -1.58
C ASN A 40 2.07 3.09 -2.11
N GLU A 41 3.03 2.51 -1.37
CA GLU A 41 4.40 2.32 -1.85
C GLU A 41 4.46 1.37 -3.06
N ILE A 42 3.68 0.28 -3.07
CA ILE A 42 3.59 -0.61 -4.24
C ILE A 42 3.01 0.12 -5.44
N ILE A 43 1.94 0.90 -5.26
CA ILE A 43 1.33 1.67 -6.35
C ILE A 43 2.32 2.70 -6.89
N ALA A 44 3.09 3.36 -6.02
CA ALA A 44 4.11 4.32 -6.44
C ALA A 44 5.23 3.65 -7.25
N ASP A 45 5.70 2.46 -6.83
CA ASP A 45 6.75 1.70 -7.51
C ASP A 45 6.28 1.11 -8.86
N GLU A 46 5.04 0.59 -8.94
CA GLU A 46 4.49 0.03 -10.19
C GLU A 46 4.09 1.09 -11.22
N THR A 47 3.68 2.28 -10.80
CA THR A 47 3.20 3.32 -11.73
C THR A 47 4.28 4.32 -12.14
N GLY A 48 5.42 4.38 -11.45
CA GLY A 48 6.46 5.37 -11.74
C GLY A 48 5.95 6.82 -11.67
N ILE A 49 4.83 7.05 -10.98
CA ILE A 49 4.29 8.38 -10.73
C ILE A 49 4.96 8.90 -9.46
N ASP A 50 6.23 9.25 -9.62
CA ASP A 50 6.86 10.28 -8.81
C ASP A 50 6.16 11.58 -9.21
N ASP A 51 5.41 12.20 -8.29
CA ASP A 51 4.89 13.56 -8.46
C ASP A 51 3.68 13.69 -9.42
N ILE A 52 2.47 13.43 -8.92
CA ILE A 52 1.34 14.30 -9.33
C ILE A 52 1.45 15.57 -8.48
N GLN A 53 2.36 16.48 -8.87
CA GLN A 53 2.09 17.88 -8.57
C GLN A 53 0.86 18.28 -9.36
N GLU A 54 -0.19 18.56 -8.61
CA GLU A 54 -1.42 19.19 -9.07
C GLU A 54 -1.12 20.64 -9.48
N ASP A 55 -0.34 20.85 -10.55
CA ASP A 55 -0.09 22.18 -11.12
C ASP A 55 0.37 22.05 -12.58
N ASP A 56 -0.51 21.59 -13.47
CA ASP A 56 -0.38 21.92 -14.90
C ASP A 56 -1.75 22.30 -15.47
N GLU A 57 -1.97 23.60 -15.39
CA GLU A 57 -2.84 24.43 -16.22
C GLU A 57 -3.21 23.75 -17.55
N ILE A 58 -4.47 23.34 -17.70
CA ILE A 58 -5.02 22.95 -19.00
C ILE A 58 -5.13 24.23 -19.84
N VAL A 59 -4.10 24.55 -20.60
CA VAL A 59 -4.15 25.63 -21.61
C VAL A 59 -4.94 25.12 -22.81
N TYR A 60 -6.09 25.76 -23.07
CA TYR A 60 -6.98 25.50 -24.20
C TYR A 60 -6.67 26.41 -25.39
#